data_AF-A0A401FMF0-F1
#
_entry.id   AF-A0A401FMF0-F1
#
_cell.length_a   1.000
_cell.length_b   1.000
_cell.length_c   1.000
_cell.angle_alpha   90.00
_cell.angle_beta   90.00
_cell.angle_gamma   90.00
#
_symmetry.space_group_name_H-M   'P 1'
#
loop_
_entity.id
_entity.type
_entity.pdbx_description
1 polymer ?
#
loop_
_entity_poly.entity_id
_entity_poly.type
_entity_poly.pdbx_seq_one_letter_code
_entity_poly.pdbx_strand_id
1 'polypeptide(L)'
;MIICDYNYLFDPQVHLQRFFAAPDDTNCFLIDEAHNLVSRAREMYSATLSMAPISELISHLKDDDEEANAKLIKRLQSLKRSFMRYSKASRDQNETNYSQIEPLINFNSKVSKLIDTIHDWLSGKQPSETVDEIVAYYLNCRAYNLITQYYDDTYRTRIILTDSDILFRQFCIDPAEQIAESLNLGRAAILFSATLSPLNYYRRVLGDENTSIQYAAGSSFPRQNFNLIIDSGINTTYNNRLANIPKICTDLNTMITGKTGHYLAFFPSMTFMNQVAEAFMNDNPQVKVHIQSSGMTHDQRTTF
;
A
#
# COMPACT_ATOMS: atom_id res chain seq x y z
N MET A 1 -10.61 26.08 -7.61
CA MET A 1 -10.43 25.09 -6.54
C MET A 1 -10.69 23.72 -7.14
N ILE A 2 -9.72 22.81 -7.03
CA ILE A 2 -9.81 21.43 -7.51
C ILE A 2 -9.73 20.55 -6.26
N ILE A 3 -10.60 19.54 -6.18
CA ILE A 3 -10.57 18.52 -5.11
C ILE A 3 -10.30 17.19 -5.79
N CYS A 4 -9.24 16.51 -5.38
CA CYS A 4 -8.81 15.25 -5.97
C CYS A 4 -8.09 14.38 -4.93
N ASP A 5 -7.88 13.10 -5.27
CA ASP A 5 -7.07 12.19 -4.47
C ASP A 5 -5.58 12.58 -4.48
N TYR A 6 -4.80 12.11 -3.50
CA TYR A 6 -3.35 12.32 -3.42
C TYR A 6 -2.62 11.92 -4.69
N ASN A 7 -3.04 10.84 -5.35
CA ASN A 7 -2.31 10.29 -6.50
C ASN A 7 -2.12 11.33 -7.62
N TYR A 8 -3.03 12.30 -7.76
CA TYR A 8 -2.94 13.32 -8.80
C TYR A 8 -1.81 14.33 -8.59
N LEU A 9 -1.29 14.45 -7.36
CA LEU A 9 -0.14 15.31 -7.04
C LEU A 9 1.13 14.48 -6.77
N PHE A 10 1.00 13.35 -6.08
CA PHE A 10 2.13 12.59 -5.55
C PHE A 10 2.48 11.32 -6.33
N ASP A 11 1.59 10.78 -7.18
CA ASP A 11 1.87 9.53 -7.90
C ASP A 11 2.68 9.82 -9.18
N PRO A 12 3.89 9.25 -9.33
CA PRO A 12 4.72 9.52 -10.50
C PRO A 12 4.10 9.02 -11.82
N GLN A 13 3.13 8.10 -11.78
CA GLN A 13 2.43 7.55 -12.96
C GLN A 13 1.14 8.30 -13.30
N VAL A 14 0.39 8.76 -12.28
CA VAL A 14 -1.00 9.24 -12.42
C VAL A 14 -1.11 10.76 -12.22
N HIS A 15 -0.03 11.46 -11.89
CA HIS A 15 -0.09 12.91 -11.63
C HIS A 15 -0.70 13.71 -12.79
N LEU A 16 -1.38 14.81 -12.46
CA LEU A 16 -1.97 15.70 -13.46
C LEU A 16 -0.89 16.51 -14.18
N GLN A 17 -0.34 15.94 -15.24
CA GLN A 17 0.72 16.58 -16.06
C GLN A 17 0.37 18.03 -16.46
N ARG A 18 -0.90 18.33 -16.74
CA ARG A 18 -1.31 19.69 -17.13
C ARG A 18 -1.05 20.74 -16.04
N PHE A 19 -1.12 20.36 -14.76
CA PHE A 19 -1.02 21.29 -13.64
C PHE A 19 0.32 21.18 -12.91
N PHE A 20 0.98 20.02 -12.98
CA PHE A 20 2.10 19.67 -12.12
C PHE A 20 3.34 19.20 -12.90
N ALA A 21 3.39 19.40 -14.23
CA ALA A 21 4.60 19.11 -15.00
C ALA A 21 5.75 20.10 -14.74
N ALA A 22 5.44 21.28 -14.21
CA ALA A 22 6.41 22.29 -13.82
C ALA A 22 5.90 23.06 -12.59
N PRO A 23 6.80 23.69 -11.81
CA PRO A 23 6.40 24.57 -10.72
C PRO A 23 5.47 25.69 -11.19
N ASP A 24 4.40 25.91 -10.43
CA ASP A 24 3.41 26.95 -10.67
C ASP A 24 3.08 27.65 -9.36
N ASP A 25 3.60 28.88 -9.22
CA ASP A 25 3.44 29.71 -8.02
C ASP A 25 2.00 30.19 -7.77
N THR A 26 1.06 29.90 -8.68
CA THR A 26 -0.36 30.17 -8.46
C THR A 26 -1.06 29.05 -7.69
N ASN A 27 -0.44 27.88 -7.57
CA ASN A 27 -0.99 26.73 -6.86
C ASN A 27 -0.68 26.79 -5.36
N CYS A 28 -1.67 26.43 -4.55
CA CYS A 28 -1.55 26.21 -3.11
C CYS A 28 -2.20 24.87 -2.76
N PHE A 29 -1.46 24.01 -2.09
CA PHE A 29 -1.88 22.66 -1.76
C PHE A 29 -2.47 22.59 -0.35
N LEU A 30 -3.64 21.98 -0.25
CA LEU A 30 -4.30 21.67 1.02
C LEU A 30 -4.36 20.15 1.13
N ILE A 31 -3.52 19.58 2.00
CA ILE A 31 -3.43 18.14 2.20
C ILE A 31 -4.18 17.79 3.49
N ASP A 32 -5.43 17.36 3.32
CA ASP A 32 -6.23 16.81 4.40
C ASP A 32 -5.74 15.41 4.77
N GLU A 33 -5.95 14.98 6.01
CA GLU A 33 -5.52 13.70 6.58
C GLU A 33 -4.07 13.31 6.27
N ALA A 34 -3.16 14.29 6.31
CA ALA A 34 -1.74 14.14 5.94
C ALA A 34 -1.01 13.01 6.68
N HIS A 35 -1.56 12.51 7.79
CA HIS A 35 -1.06 11.32 8.48
C HIS A 35 -1.04 10.06 7.59
N ASN A 36 -1.93 9.99 6.60
CA ASN A 36 -2.02 8.91 5.62
C ASN A 36 -1.09 9.10 4.43
N LEU A 37 -0.61 10.32 4.17
CA LEU A 37 0.20 10.61 2.99
C LEU A 37 1.49 9.78 2.97
N VAL A 38 2.13 9.56 4.11
CA VAL A 38 3.38 8.76 4.20
C VAL A 38 3.17 7.33 3.70
N SER A 39 2.13 6.65 4.17
CA SER A 39 1.87 5.26 3.79
C SER A 39 1.40 5.17 2.33
N ARG A 40 0.59 6.13 1.89
CA ARG A 40 0.15 6.23 0.49
C ARG A 40 1.32 6.50 -0.45
N ALA A 41 2.19 7.44 -0.12
CA ALA A 41 3.37 7.78 -0.91
C ALA A 41 4.33 6.59 -1.01
N ARG A 42 4.57 5.85 0.09
CA ARG A 42 5.34 4.59 0.00
C ARG A 42 4.75 3.63 -1.01
N GLU A 43 3.42 3.52 -1.12
CA GLU A 43 2.79 2.66 -2.12
C GLU A 43 2.92 3.24 -3.54
N MET A 44 2.63 4.53 -3.73
CA MET A 44 2.76 5.24 -5.02
C MET A 44 4.17 5.15 -5.60
N TYR A 45 5.18 5.23 -4.73
CA TYR A 45 6.59 5.13 -5.08
C TYR A 45 7.14 3.69 -4.99
N SER A 46 6.29 2.69 -4.77
CA SER A 46 6.64 1.28 -4.87
C SER A 46 6.08 0.67 -6.15
N ALA A 47 6.68 -0.42 -6.61
CA ALA A 47 6.11 -1.21 -7.70
C ALA A 47 6.38 -2.70 -7.53
N THR A 48 5.41 -3.51 -7.91
CA THR A 48 5.50 -4.97 -7.90
C THR A 48 5.34 -5.50 -9.32
N LEU A 49 6.20 -6.44 -9.72
CA LEU A 49 6.04 -7.18 -10.97
C LEU A 49 5.86 -8.67 -10.67
N SER A 50 4.80 -9.24 -11.24
CA SER A 50 4.43 -10.65 -11.09
C SER A 50 5.00 -11.51 -12.22
N MET A 51 5.33 -12.77 -11.89
CA MET A 51 5.73 -13.78 -12.87
C MET A 51 4.52 -14.54 -13.45
N ALA A 52 3.43 -14.68 -12.69
CA ALA A 52 2.29 -15.54 -13.01
C ALA A 52 1.75 -15.38 -14.45
N PRO A 53 1.48 -14.15 -14.96
CA PRO A 53 0.90 -13.98 -16.29
C PRO A 53 1.79 -14.48 -17.43
N ILE A 54 3.12 -14.55 -17.23
CA ILE A 54 4.07 -14.75 -18.33
C ILE A 54 3.83 -16.08 -19.08
N SER A 55 3.43 -17.13 -18.38
CA SER A 55 3.25 -18.45 -19.01
C SER A 55 2.05 -18.48 -19.95
N GLU A 56 0.95 -17.87 -19.53
CA GLU A 56 -0.29 -17.76 -20.29
C GLU A 56 -0.11 -16.86 -21.51
N LEU A 57 0.52 -15.69 -21.31
CA LEU A 57 0.90 -14.79 -22.41
C LEU A 57 1.75 -15.47 -23.48
N ILE A 58 2.70 -16.33 -23.08
CA ILE A 58 3.51 -17.11 -24.04
C ILE A 58 2.64 -18.10 -24.81
N SER A 59 1.65 -18.74 -24.17
CA SER A 59 0.74 -19.67 -24.83
C SER A 59 -0.10 -18.95 -25.87
N HIS A 60 -0.80 -17.87 -25.46
CA HIS A 60 -1.66 -17.11 -26.36
C HIS A 60 -0.89 -16.52 -27.56
N LEU A 61 0.36 -16.07 -27.37
CA LEU A 61 1.21 -15.61 -28.47
C LEU A 61 1.63 -16.71 -29.45
N LYS A 62 1.76 -17.96 -28.98
CA LYS A 62 2.07 -19.12 -29.85
C LYS A 62 0.85 -19.55 -30.65
N ASP A 63 -0.32 -19.55 -30.01
CA ASP A 63 -1.58 -19.93 -30.61
C ASP A 63 -2.05 -18.91 -31.66
N ASP A 64 -1.73 -17.62 -31.45
CA ASP A 64 -1.99 -16.53 -32.40
C ASP A 64 -1.09 -16.62 -33.65
N ASP A 65 0.23 -16.51 -33.47
CA ASP A 65 1.23 -16.64 -34.54
C ASP A 65 2.65 -16.78 -33.93
N GLU A 66 3.12 -18.02 -33.75
CA GLU A 66 4.42 -18.28 -33.10
C GLU A 66 5.61 -17.64 -33.85
N GLU A 67 5.61 -17.64 -35.19
CA GLU A 67 6.74 -17.13 -35.98
C GLU A 67 6.80 -15.61 -35.91
N ALA A 68 5.65 -14.94 -36.11
CA ALA A 68 5.57 -13.49 -35.99
C ALA A 68 5.85 -13.00 -34.55
N ASN A 69 5.48 -13.78 -33.54
CA ASN A 69 5.62 -13.41 -32.13
C ASN A 69 6.93 -13.90 -31.49
N ALA A 70 7.82 -14.56 -32.24
CA ALA A 70 9.02 -15.23 -31.72
C ALA A 70 9.96 -14.32 -30.91
N LYS A 71 10.12 -13.04 -31.32
CA LYS A 71 10.93 -12.05 -30.60
C LYS A 71 10.36 -11.76 -29.21
N LEU A 72 9.04 -11.52 -29.13
CA LEU A 72 8.33 -11.23 -27.88
C LEU A 72 8.32 -12.45 -26.96
N ILE A 73 8.02 -13.63 -27.49
CA ILE A 73 8.06 -14.91 -26.76
C ILE A 73 9.45 -15.13 -26.12
N LYS A 74 10.54 -14.91 -26.87
CA LYS A 74 11.90 -15.03 -26.32
C LYS A 74 12.18 -14.05 -25.17
N ARG A 75 11.66 -12.82 -25.23
CA ARG A 75 11.82 -11.81 -24.16
C ARG A 75 11.05 -12.21 -22.91
N LEU A 76 9.79 -12.64 -23.04
CA LEU A 76 8.97 -13.14 -21.96
C LEU A 76 9.63 -14.35 -21.27
N GLN A 77 10.12 -15.33 -22.05
CA GLN A 77 10.87 -16.47 -21.52
C GLN A 77 12.15 -16.06 -20.78
N SER A 78 12.87 -15.06 -21.30
CA SER A 78 14.08 -14.52 -20.66
C SER A 78 13.79 -13.86 -19.31
N LEU A 79 12.67 -13.14 -19.23
CA LEU A 79 12.19 -12.53 -17.99
C LEU A 79 11.75 -13.59 -16.99
N LYS A 80 10.95 -14.58 -17.41
CA LYS A 80 10.54 -15.74 -16.58
C LYS A 80 11.75 -16.47 -16.00
N ARG A 81 12.76 -16.78 -16.83
CA ARG A 81 14.03 -17.37 -16.36
C ARG A 81 14.75 -16.48 -15.33
N SER A 82 14.61 -15.16 -15.44
CA SER A 82 15.20 -14.21 -14.49
C SER A 82 14.53 -14.28 -13.12
N PHE A 83 13.19 -14.31 -13.07
CA PHE A 83 12.43 -14.53 -11.84
C PHE A 83 12.88 -15.81 -11.13
N MET A 84 12.93 -16.92 -11.87
CA MET A 84 13.36 -18.22 -11.36
C MET A 84 14.81 -18.19 -10.85
N ARG A 85 15.72 -17.51 -11.56
CA ARG A 85 17.13 -17.41 -11.14
C ARG A 85 17.30 -16.67 -9.83
N TYR A 86 16.67 -15.49 -9.70
CA TYR A 86 16.83 -14.64 -8.51
C TYR A 86 16.06 -15.17 -7.30
N SER A 87 14.97 -15.91 -7.51
CA SER A 87 14.22 -16.57 -6.44
C SER A 87 14.83 -17.89 -5.94
N LYS A 88 15.86 -18.44 -6.61
CA LYS A 88 16.38 -19.77 -6.32
C LYS A 88 16.80 -19.94 -4.86
N ALA A 89 17.59 -19.02 -4.33
CA ALA A 89 18.09 -19.11 -2.95
C ALA A 89 16.95 -19.10 -1.92
N SER A 90 15.96 -18.20 -2.08
CA SER A 90 14.80 -18.10 -1.19
C SER A 90 13.90 -19.35 -1.26
N ARG A 91 13.74 -19.91 -2.47
CA ARG A 91 13.02 -21.17 -2.67
C ARG A 91 13.70 -22.36 -2.01
N ASP A 92 15.02 -22.45 -2.15
CA ASP A 92 15.82 -23.54 -1.56
C ASP A 92 15.79 -23.48 -0.01
N GLN A 93 15.53 -22.31 0.57
CA GLN A 93 15.46 -22.08 2.02
C GLN A 93 14.02 -22.01 2.58
N ASN A 94 12.99 -22.19 1.75
CA ASN A 94 11.58 -21.96 2.12
C ASN A 94 11.30 -20.57 2.75
N GLU A 95 12.09 -19.56 2.39
CA GLU A 95 11.87 -18.18 2.82
C GLU A 95 10.82 -17.52 1.91
N THR A 96 9.62 -17.30 2.45
CA THR A 96 8.50 -16.72 1.69
C THR A 96 8.67 -15.23 1.40
N ASN A 97 9.52 -14.54 2.17
CA ASN A 97 9.80 -13.13 2.02
C ASN A 97 11.29 -12.86 2.21
N TYR A 98 11.98 -12.61 1.11
CA TYR A 98 13.38 -12.23 1.12
C TYR A 98 13.51 -10.75 0.77
N SER A 99 14.32 -9.99 1.53
CA SER A 99 14.58 -8.57 1.28
C SER A 99 16.08 -8.33 1.11
N GLN A 100 16.46 -7.65 0.03
CA GLN A 100 17.82 -7.21 -0.22
C GLN A 100 17.89 -5.71 -0.47
N ILE A 101 19.06 -5.14 -0.22
CA ILE A 101 19.34 -3.71 -0.43
C ILE A 101 19.50 -3.45 -1.93
N GLU A 102 20.31 -4.26 -2.62
CA GLU A 102 20.73 -3.99 -3.98
C GLU A 102 19.59 -4.15 -5.01
N PRO A 103 19.51 -3.25 -6.00
CA PRO A 103 18.57 -3.39 -7.11
C PRO A 103 18.96 -4.57 -8.01
N LEU A 104 17.96 -5.19 -8.64
CA LEU A 104 18.19 -6.29 -9.58
C LEU A 104 18.56 -5.75 -10.98
N ILE A 105 19.73 -5.13 -11.13
CA ILE A 105 20.16 -4.42 -12.37
C ILE A 105 19.92 -5.26 -13.64
N ASN A 106 20.35 -6.53 -13.63
CA ASN A 106 20.18 -7.42 -14.79
C ASN A 106 18.71 -7.82 -15.03
N PHE A 107 17.88 -7.88 -14.00
CA PHE A 107 16.45 -8.10 -14.13
C PHE A 107 15.79 -6.84 -14.72
N ASN A 108 16.10 -5.66 -14.19
CA ASN A 108 15.57 -4.38 -14.66
C ASN A 108 15.93 -4.13 -16.14
N SER A 109 17.15 -4.47 -16.57
CA SER A 109 17.54 -4.42 -17.99
C SER A 109 16.69 -5.34 -18.88
N LYS A 110 16.24 -6.50 -18.37
CA LYS A 110 15.34 -7.39 -19.11
C LYS A 110 13.92 -6.84 -19.17
N VAL A 111 13.44 -6.21 -18.10
CA VAL A 111 12.14 -5.52 -18.08
C VAL A 111 12.14 -4.39 -19.12
N SER A 112 13.15 -3.51 -19.11
CA SER A 112 13.30 -2.44 -20.12
C SER A 112 13.32 -2.99 -21.55
N LYS A 113 14.11 -4.04 -21.85
CA LYS A 113 14.12 -4.68 -23.18
C LYS A 113 12.78 -5.31 -23.57
N LEU A 114 11.99 -5.79 -22.60
CA LEU A 114 10.65 -6.32 -22.86
C LEU A 114 9.69 -5.19 -23.20
N ILE A 115 9.74 -4.06 -22.47
CA ILE A 115 8.96 -2.85 -22.76
C ILE A 115 9.19 -2.41 -24.21
N ASP A 116 10.44 -2.26 -24.63
CA ASP A 116 10.78 -1.85 -26.01
C ASP A 116 10.23 -2.86 -27.04
N THR A 117 10.36 -4.15 -26.74
CA THR A 117 9.89 -5.21 -27.65
C THR A 117 8.36 -5.23 -27.76
N ILE A 118 7.63 -5.01 -26.66
CA ILE A 118 6.17 -4.90 -26.70
C ILE A 118 5.75 -3.63 -27.43
N HIS A 119 6.43 -2.51 -27.22
CA HIS A 119 6.15 -1.26 -27.93
C HIS A 119 6.28 -1.42 -29.46
N ASP A 120 7.38 -2.02 -29.91
CA ASP A 120 7.57 -2.38 -31.33
C ASP A 120 6.45 -3.33 -31.81
N TRP A 121 6.14 -4.36 -31.02
CA TRP A 121 5.17 -5.39 -31.38
C TRP A 121 3.74 -4.87 -31.49
N LEU A 122 3.36 -3.89 -30.66
CA LEU A 122 2.05 -3.24 -30.71
C LEU A 122 1.86 -2.40 -31.98
N SER A 123 2.95 -1.97 -32.62
CA SER A 123 2.91 -1.20 -33.86
C SER A 123 2.34 -2.05 -35.00
N GLY A 124 1.07 -1.83 -35.34
CA GLY A 124 0.37 -2.56 -36.40
C GLY A 124 -0.51 -3.71 -35.93
N LYS A 125 -0.69 -3.90 -34.62
CA LYS A 125 -1.65 -4.87 -34.07
C LYS A 125 -3.06 -4.28 -33.98
N GLN A 126 -4.06 -5.09 -34.28
CA GLN A 126 -5.47 -4.76 -34.06
C GLN A 126 -5.87 -5.18 -32.65
N PRO A 127 -6.86 -4.51 -32.02
CA PRO A 127 -7.37 -4.93 -30.72
C PRO A 127 -7.83 -6.39 -30.74
N SER A 128 -7.36 -7.16 -29.77
CA SER A 128 -7.73 -8.56 -29.52
C SER A 128 -7.49 -8.88 -28.05
N GLU A 129 -8.06 -9.98 -27.57
CA GLU A 129 -7.88 -10.44 -26.18
C GLU A 129 -6.39 -10.60 -25.83
N THR A 130 -5.61 -11.26 -26.69
CA THR A 130 -4.15 -11.38 -26.54
C THR A 130 -3.44 -10.03 -26.48
N VAL A 131 -3.88 -9.06 -27.29
CA VAL A 131 -3.30 -7.71 -27.27
C VAL A 131 -3.61 -7.01 -25.95
N ASP A 132 -4.84 -7.11 -25.45
CA ASP A 132 -5.26 -6.49 -24.20
C ASP A 132 -4.49 -7.06 -23.00
N GLU A 133 -4.29 -8.38 -22.94
CA GLU A 133 -3.47 -9.02 -21.90
C GLU A 133 -2.00 -8.57 -21.94
N ILE A 134 -1.43 -8.47 -23.15
CA ILE A 134 -0.05 -7.98 -23.34
C ILE A 134 0.06 -6.51 -22.95
N VAL A 135 -0.94 -5.67 -23.28
CA VAL A 135 -1.01 -4.26 -22.87
C VAL A 135 -1.08 -4.16 -21.35
N ALA A 136 -1.90 -4.98 -20.68
CA ALA A 136 -1.97 -5.00 -19.22
C ALA A 136 -0.61 -5.33 -18.59
N TYR A 137 0.08 -6.36 -19.09
CA TYR A 137 1.42 -6.71 -18.59
C TYR A 137 2.48 -5.65 -18.92
N TYR A 138 2.38 -5.01 -20.08
CA TYR A 138 3.22 -3.89 -20.50
C TYR A 138 3.11 -2.70 -19.56
N LEU A 139 1.89 -2.32 -19.17
CA LEU A 139 1.67 -1.24 -18.20
C LEU A 139 2.30 -1.58 -16.84
N ASN A 140 2.15 -2.82 -16.36
CA ASN A 140 2.83 -3.28 -15.14
C ASN A 140 4.36 -3.22 -15.25
N CYS A 141 4.91 -3.63 -16.40
CA CYS A 141 6.35 -3.51 -16.65
C CYS A 141 6.82 -2.04 -16.64
N ARG A 142 6.06 -1.13 -17.26
CA ARG A 142 6.37 0.31 -17.27
C ARG A 142 6.30 0.92 -15.89
N ALA A 143 5.27 0.61 -15.11
CA ALA A 143 5.13 1.01 -13.71
C ALA A 143 6.35 0.59 -12.90
N TYR A 144 6.75 -0.69 -13.02
CA TYR A 144 7.95 -1.21 -12.36
C TYR A 144 9.24 -0.50 -12.82
N ASN A 145 9.39 -0.28 -14.13
CA ASN A 145 10.58 0.37 -14.69
C ASN A 145 10.68 1.87 -14.34
N LEU A 146 9.55 2.55 -14.14
CA LEU A 146 9.54 3.93 -13.65
C LEU A 146 10.13 4.02 -12.25
N ILE A 147 9.70 3.14 -11.34
CA ILE A 147 10.19 3.13 -9.95
C ILE A 147 11.69 2.84 -9.86
N THR A 148 12.26 2.10 -10.82
CA THR A 148 13.71 1.90 -10.88
C THR A 148 14.50 3.20 -11.00
N GLN A 149 13.90 4.28 -11.54
CA GLN A 149 14.57 5.58 -11.68
C GLN A 149 14.73 6.32 -10.35
N TYR A 150 13.90 6.00 -9.36
CA TYR A 150 13.95 6.58 -8.00
C TYR A 150 14.76 5.72 -7.03
N TYR A 151 15.26 4.56 -7.46
CA TYR A 151 15.84 3.57 -6.55
C TYR A 151 17.18 4.03 -5.99
N ASP A 152 17.20 4.32 -4.69
CA ASP A 152 18.37 4.71 -3.91
C ASP A 152 18.46 3.92 -2.58
N ASP A 153 19.17 4.47 -1.58
CA ASP A 153 19.34 3.86 -0.26
C ASP A 153 18.04 3.78 0.56
N THR A 154 16.99 4.49 0.17
CA THR A 154 15.64 4.45 0.78
C THR A 154 14.78 3.31 0.21
N TYR A 155 15.27 2.57 -0.78
CA TYR A 155 14.55 1.47 -1.41
C TYR A 155 15.07 0.09 -1.00
N ARG A 156 14.18 -0.90 -0.99
CA ARG A 156 14.55 -2.31 -0.87
C ARG A 156 13.89 -3.14 -1.96
N THR A 157 14.62 -4.13 -2.45
CA THR A 157 14.05 -5.13 -3.33
C THR A 157 13.57 -6.31 -2.51
N ARG A 158 12.29 -6.64 -2.64
CA ARG A 158 11.68 -7.82 -2.01
C ARG A 158 11.37 -8.87 -3.06
N ILE A 159 11.76 -10.10 -2.77
CA ILE A 159 11.34 -11.29 -3.50
C ILE A 159 10.33 -11.99 -2.61
N ILE A 160 9.08 -12.04 -3.09
CA ILE A 160 7.95 -12.61 -2.36
C ILE A 160 7.54 -13.87 -3.10
N LEU A 161 7.56 -14.99 -2.39
CA LEU A 161 7.12 -16.28 -2.90
C LEU A 161 5.73 -16.57 -2.33
N THR A 162 4.76 -16.78 -3.23
CA THR A 162 3.45 -17.32 -2.87
C THR A 162 3.35 -18.75 -3.38
N ASP A 163 2.26 -19.45 -3.02
CA ASP A 163 2.03 -20.82 -3.47
C ASP A 163 1.99 -20.95 -5.01
N SER A 164 1.64 -19.88 -5.72
CA SER A 164 1.42 -19.87 -7.17
C SER A 164 2.25 -18.85 -7.95
N ASP A 165 2.98 -17.94 -7.30
CA ASP A 165 3.64 -16.81 -7.96
C ASP A 165 4.97 -16.39 -7.31
N ILE A 166 5.75 -15.66 -8.09
CA ILE A 166 6.98 -14.99 -7.66
C ILE A 166 6.81 -13.51 -7.95
N LEU A 167 6.78 -12.69 -6.90
CA LEU A 167 6.64 -11.24 -7.01
C LEU A 167 7.97 -10.57 -6.69
N PHE A 168 8.44 -9.70 -7.58
CA PHE A 168 9.55 -8.79 -7.28
C PHE A 168 8.98 -7.41 -7.00
N ARG A 169 9.24 -6.89 -5.80
CA ARG A 169 8.76 -5.58 -5.36
C ARG A 169 9.92 -4.64 -5.08
N GLN A 170 9.93 -3.50 -5.75
CA GLN A 170 10.74 -2.35 -5.37
C GLN A 170 9.93 -1.58 -4.33
N PHE A 171 10.37 -1.62 -3.08
CA PHE A 171 9.66 -1.06 -1.93
C PHE A 171 10.34 0.23 -1.45
N CYS A 172 9.64 1.35 -1.58
CA CYS A 172 10.03 2.63 -1.01
C CYS A 172 9.83 2.60 0.51
N ILE A 173 10.91 2.76 1.28
CA ILE A 173 10.85 2.87 2.74
C ILE A 173 10.56 4.31 3.16
N ASP A 174 11.18 5.28 2.47
CA ASP A 174 11.11 6.69 2.84
C ASP A 174 10.83 7.55 1.60
N PRO A 175 9.59 8.05 1.43
CA PRO A 175 9.21 8.87 0.29
C PRO A 175 9.39 10.38 0.54
N ALA A 176 10.10 10.78 1.60
CA ALA A 176 10.13 12.17 2.05
C ALA A 176 10.63 13.16 0.98
N GLU A 177 11.65 12.76 0.22
CA GLU A 177 12.21 13.60 -0.86
C GLU A 177 11.19 13.79 -1.99
N GLN A 178 10.54 12.72 -2.43
CA GLN A 178 9.57 12.78 -3.51
C GLN A 178 8.30 13.54 -3.10
N ILE A 179 7.88 13.42 -1.83
CA ILE A 179 6.81 14.28 -1.29
C ILE A 179 7.24 15.73 -1.34
N ALA A 180 8.45 16.08 -0.89
CA ALA A 180 8.96 17.45 -0.92
C ALA A 180 9.01 18.02 -2.34
N GLU A 181 9.49 17.24 -3.32
CA GLU A 181 9.49 17.61 -4.73
C GLU A 181 8.09 17.93 -5.23
N SER A 182 7.10 17.06 -4.94
CA SER A 182 5.70 17.31 -5.30
C SER A 182 5.12 18.57 -4.65
N LEU A 183 5.42 18.81 -3.36
CA LEU A 183 4.95 20.00 -2.66
C LEU A 183 5.59 21.29 -3.22
N ASN A 184 6.85 21.22 -3.66
CA ASN A 184 7.58 22.33 -4.27
C ASN A 184 7.11 22.69 -5.70
N LEU A 185 6.17 21.94 -6.27
CA LEU A 185 5.50 22.32 -7.52
C LEU A 185 4.49 23.45 -7.32
N GLY A 186 4.10 23.75 -6.08
CA GLY A 186 3.22 24.87 -5.74
C GLY A 186 3.94 25.92 -4.92
N ARG A 187 3.32 27.09 -4.77
CA ARG A 187 3.85 28.17 -3.93
C ARG A 187 3.83 27.82 -2.44
N ALA A 188 2.85 27.05 -2.00
CA ALA A 188 2.67 26.71 -0.59
C ALA A 188 1.91 25.39 -0.43
N ALA A 189 2.18 24.71 0.67
CA ALA A 189 1.44 23.53 1.10
C ALA A 189 1.04 23.65 2.56
N ILE A 190 -0.21 23.33 2.86
CA ILE A 190 -0.75 23.24 4.22
C ILE A 190 -1.19 21.80 4.43
N LEU A 191 -0.48 21.10 5.30
CA LEU A 191 -0.74 19.73 5.67
C LEU A 191 -1.44 19.71 7.03
N PHE A 192 -2.61 19.12 7.11
CA PHE A 192 -3.40 19.06 8.34
C PHE A 192 -3.97 17.67 8.60
N SER A 193 -4.08 17.34 9.88
CA SER A 193 -4.64 16.09 10.39
C SER A 193 -4.88 16.23 11.89
N ALA A 194 -5.94 15.61 12.40
CA ALA A 194 -6.20 15.54 13.84
C ALA A 194 -5.19 14.68 14.61
N THR A 195 -4.46 13.80 13.91
CA THR A 195 -3.59 12.77 14.49
C THR A 195 -2.12 12.95 14.11
N LEU A 196 -1.71 14.16 13.69
CA LEU A 196 -0.34 14.47 13.28
C LEU A 196 0.62 14.59 14.49
N SER A 197 0.83 13.49 15.20
CA SER A 197 1.66 13.42 16.39
C SER A 197 2.53 12.15 16.40
N PRO A 198 3.81 12.23 16.76
CA PRO A 198 4.56 13.44 17.11
C PRO A 198 4.92 14.28 15.88
N LEU A 199 4.79 15.62 15.98
CA LEU A 199 5.02 16.55 14.85
C LEU A 199 6.44 16.47 14.27
N ASN A 200 7.45 16.18 15.09
CA ASN A 200 8.83 16.03 14.62
C ASN A 200 9.01 14.84 13.68
N TYR A 201 8.30 13.73 13.93
CA TYR A 201 8.32 12.59 13.02
C TYR A 201 7.71 12.99 11.68
N TYR A 202 6.51 13.57 11.70
CA TYR A 202 5.78 13.94 10.49
C TYR A 202 6.49 15.03 9.67
N ARG A 203 7.12 16.00 10.32
CA ARG A 203 7.95 17.00 9.65
C ARG A 203 9.09 16.37 8.85
N ARG A 204 9.69 15.30 9.36
CA ARG A 204 10.77 14.59 8.64
C ARG A 204 10.24 13.80 7.44
N VAL A 205 9.13 13.08 7.62
CA VAL A 205 8.64 12.12 6.60
C VAL A 205 7.67 12.71 5.57
N LEU A 206 7.14 13.91 5.81
CA LEU A 206 6.27 14.63 4.86
C LEU A 206 7.02 15.68 4.03
N GLY A 207 8.35 15.68 4.10
CA GLY A 207 9.20 16.55 3.28
C GLY A 207 9.53 17.91 3.92
N ASP A 208 10.53 18.55 3.31
CA ASP A 208 11.05 19.90 3.60
C ASP A 208 11.07 20.32 5.08
N GLU A 209 11.83 19.54 5.88
CA GLU A 209 11.90 19.71 7.33
C GLU A 209 12.36 21.12 7.76
N ASN A 210 13.24 21.76 6.98
CA ASN A 210 13.90 23.01 7.36
C ASN A 210 13.00 24.25 7.23
N THR A 211 12.01 24.22 6.34
CA THR A 211 11.11 25.35 6.08
C THR A 211 9.72 25.16 6.71
N SER A 212 9.43 23.95 7.18
CA SER A 212 8.13 23.56 7.71
C SER A 212 7.80 24.18 9.07
N ILE A 213 6.74 24.98 9.11
CA ILE A 213 6.17 25.52 10.36
C ILE A 213 5.24 24.47 10.98
N GLN A 214 5.46 24.16 12.25
CA GLN A 214 4.64 23.24 13.02
C GLN A 214 3.60 24.01 13.86
N TYR A 215 2.35 23.55 13.82
CA TYR A 215 1.29 24.09 14.66
C TYR A 215 0.40 22.96 15.18
N ALA A 216 0.16 22.94 16.48
CA ALA A 216 -0.83 22.06 17.12
C ALA A 216 -1.85 22.92 17.83
N ALA A 217 -3.10 22.86 17.37
CA ALA A 217 -4.21 23.47 18.10
C ALA A 217 -4.51 22.66 19.36
N GLY A 218 -4.76 23.36 20.47
CA GLY A 218 -5.31 22.73 21.67
C GLY A 218 -6.77 22.28 21.43
N SER A 219 -7.24 21.32 22.23
CA SER A 219 -8.65 20.95 22.23
C SER A 219 -9.52 22.12 22.70
N SER A 220 -10.49 22.53 21.87
CA SER A 220 -11.53 23.49 22.25
C SER A 220 -12.64 22.89 23.12
N PHE A 221 -12.59 21.57 23.39
CA PHE A 221 -13.64 20.87 24.13
C PHE A 221 -13.39 20.89 25.65
N PRO A 222 -14.45 21.05 26.47
CA PRO A 222 -14.31 20.98 27.93
C PRO A 222 -13.78 19.62 28.38
N ARG A 223 -12.72 19.62 29.22
CA ARG A 223 -12.10 18.38 29.71
C ARG A 223 -13.07 17.46 30.46
N GLN A 224 -14.06 18.03 31.16
CA GLN A 224 -15.08 17.27 31.90
C GLN A 224 -15.97 16.38 31.03
N ASN A 225 -16.00 16.60 29.70
CA ASN A 225 -16.75 15.78 28.77
C ASN A 225 -15.99 14.51 28.34
N PHE A 226 -14.73 14.35 28.79
CA PHE A 226 -13.86 13.23 28.43
C PHE A 226 -13.28 12.58 29.68
N ASN A 227 -13.35 11.25 29.73
CA ASN A 227 -12.73 10.46 30.80
C ASN A 227 -11.85 9.37 30.19
N LEU A 228 -10.57 9.32 30.58
CA LEU A 228 -9.61 8.31 30.15
C LEU A 228 -9.36 7.34 31.30
N ILE A 229 -9.71 6.07 31.09
CA ILE A 229 -9.46 4.97 32.02
C ILE A 229 -8.46 4.04 31.36
N ILE A 230 -7.40 3.69 32.07
CA ILE A 230 -6.36 2.77 31.59
C ILE A 230 -6.33 1.58 32.54
N ASP A 231 -6.70 0.40 32.06
CA ASP A 231 -6.42 -0.85 32.77
C ASP A 231 -5.01 -1.36 32.43
N SER A 232 -4.11 -1.29 33.40
CA SER A 232 -2.75 -1.84 33.29
C SER A 232 -2.69 -3.37 33.43
N GLY A 233 -3.80 -4.03 33.77
CA GLY A 233 -3.90 -5.47 34.00
C GLY A 233 -4.05 -6.33 32.74
N ILE A 234 -4.32 -5.71 31.59
CA ILE A 234 -4.52 -6.37 30.29
C ILE A 234 -3.27 -6.23 29.41
N ASN A 235 -2.74 -7.37 28.96
CA ASN A 235 -1.63 -7.43 28.00
C ASN A 235 -2.05 -8.12 26.69
N THR A 236 -2.13 -7.34 25.60
CA THR A 236 -2.54 -7.81 24.27
C THR A 236 -1.38 -8.04 23.30
N THR A 237 -0.14 -8.17 23.80
CA THR A 237 0.99 -8.69 23.01
C THR A 237 0.67 -10.08 22.46
N TYR A 238 1.19 -10.41 21.29
CA TYR A 238 0.83 -11.64 20.55
C TYR A 238 0.82 -12.89 21.43
N ASN A 239 1.86 -13.07 22.25
CA ASN A 239 2.01 -14.23 23.14
C ASN A 239 0.97 -14.28 24.29
N ASN A 240 0.42 -13.14 24.69
CA ASN A 240 -0.46 -13.01 25.86
C ASN A 240 -1.94 -12.80 25.51
N ARG A 241 -2.28 -12.57 24.23
CA ARG A 241 -3.63 -12.24 23.76
C ARG A 241 -4.69 -13.21 24.26
N LEU A 242 -4.50 -14.51 24.02
CA LEU A 242 -5.49 -15.54 24.36
C LEU A 242 -5.74 -15.60 25.87
N ALA A 243 -4.68 -15.50 26.67
CA ALA A 243 -4.77 -15.53 28.13
C ALA A 243 -5.48 -14.30 28.72
N ASN A 244 -5.55 -13.19 27.97
CA ASN A 244 -6.19 -11.96 28.43
C ASN A 244 -7.64 -11.82 27.97
N ILE A 245 -8.16 -12.71 27.13
CA ILE A 245 -9.57 -12.66 26.68
C ILE A 245 -10.56 -12.59 27.86
N PRO A 246 -10.46 -13.42 28.92
CA PRO A 246 -11.42 -13.37 30.02
C PRO A 246 -11.41 -12.03 30.77
N LYS A 247 -10.24 -11.41 30.93
CA LYS A 247 -10.10 -10.09 31.55
C LYS A 247 -10.75 -9.01 30.68
N ILE A 248 -10.51 -9.04 29.37
CA ILE A 248 -11.12 -8.11 28.42
C ILE A 248 -12.65 -8.23 28.46
N CYS A 249 -13.19 -9.46 28.47
CA CYS A 249 -14.64 -9.67 28.60
C CYS A 249 -15.21 -9.11 29.90
N THR A 250 -14.47 -9.27 31.01
CA THR A 250 -14.83 -8.71 32.32
C THR A 250 -14.90 -7.18 32.25
N ASP A 251 -13.85 -6.54 31.71
CA ASP A 251 -13.79 -5.08 31.57
C ASP A 251 -14.91 -4.54 30.68
N LEU A 252 -15.17 -5.18 29.53
CA LEU A 252 -16.27 -4.80 28.66
C LEU A 252 -17.62 -4.90 29.39
N ASN A 253 -17.84 -5.99 30.14
CA ASN A 253 -19.07 -6.16 30.91
C ASN A 253 -19.21 -5.09 32.01
N THR A 254 -18.12 -4.78 32.73
CA THR A 254 -18.09 -3.72 33.73
C THR A 254 -18.42 -2.35 33.11
N MET A 255 -17.90 -2.05 31.91
CA MET A 255 -18.20 -0.78 31.23
C MET A 255 -19.68 -0.66 30.85
N ILE A 256 -20.26 -1.68 30.20
CA ILE A 256 -21.66 -1.62 29.73
C ILE A 256 -22.67 -1.66 30.88
N THR A 257 -22.34 -2.29 32.00
CA THR A 257 -23.20 -2.34 33.19
C THR A 257 -23.06 -1.08 34.04
N GLY A 258 -21.87 -0.47 34.07
CA GLY A 258 -21.62 0.76 34.81
C GLY A 258 -22.29 1.99 34.22
N LYS A 259 -22.45 2.06 32.89
CA LYS A 259 -23.13 3.18 32.22
C LYS A 259 -23.85 2.74 30.95
N THR A 260 -25.12 3.08 30.82
CA THR A 260 -25.86 2.84 29.57
C THR A 260 -25.36 3.77 28.45
N GLY A 261 -25.08 3.21 27.28
CA GLY A 261 -24.61 3.96 26.11
C GLY A 261 -24.22 3.06 24.94
N HIS A 262 -23.73 3.67 23.87
CA HIS A 262 -23.14 2.96 22.75
C HIS A 262 -21.64 2.80 22.96
N TYR A 263 -21.15 1.58 22.76
CA TYR A 263 -19.76 1.21 22.96
C TYR A 263 -19.14 0.74 21.66
N LEU A 264 -17.96 1.25 21.33
CA LEU A 264 -17.13 0.74 20.25
C LEU A 264 -15.86 0.13 20.86
N ALA A 265 -15.58 -1.12 20.51
CA ALA A 265 -14.38 -1.84 20.93
C ALA A 265 -13.49 -2.09 19.70
N PHE A 266 -12.25 -1.58 19.75
CA PHE A 266 -11.27 -1.73 18.68
C PHE A 266 -10.23 -2.79 19.07
N PHE A 267 -9.90 -3.68 18.13
CA PHE A 267 -8.96 -4.78 18.35
C PHE A 267 -7.83 -4.77 17.30
N PRO A 268 -6.62 -5.25 17.66
CA PRO A 268 -5.47 -5.29 16.73
C PRO A 268 -5.63 -6.17 15.48
N SER A 269 -6.64 -7.03 15.41
CA SER A 269 -6.89 -7.91 14.26
C SER A 269 -8.31 -8.47 14.28
N MET A 270 -8.86 -8.81 13.12
CA MET A 270 -10.17 -9.46 13.00
C MET A 270 -10.22 -10.81 13.70
N THR A 271 -9.16 -11.62 13.61
CA THR A 271 -9.07 -12.91 14.30
C THR A 271 -9.22 -12.74 15.81
N PHE A 272 -8.50 -11.79 16.40
CA PHE A 272 -8.57 -11.55 17.84
C PHE A 272 -9.91 -10.93 18.26
N MET A 273 -10.47 -10.02 17.45
CA MET A 273 -11.82 -9.47 17.67
C MET A 273 -12.85 -10.59 17.72
N ASN A 274 -12.84 -11.53 16.76
CA ASN A 274 -13.79 -12.63 16.71
C ASN A 274 -13.68 -13.53 17.94
N GLN A 275 -12.46 -13.84 18.38
CA GLN A 275 -12.22 -14.63 19.60
C GLN A 275 -12.77 -13.95 20.87
N VAL A 276 -12.55 -12.63 21.01
CA VAL A 276 -13.08 -11.87 22.14
C VAL A 276 -14.60 -11.75 22.05
N ALA A 277 -15.14 -11.46 20.86
CA ALA A 277 -16.58 -11.31 20.66
C ALA A 277 -17.33 -12.61 20.95
N GLU A 278 -16.82 -13.75 20.49
CA GLU A 278 -17.39 -15.07 20.79
C GLU A 278 -17.42 -15.33 22.30
N ALA A 279 -16.29 -15.15 22.99
CA ALA A 279 -16.23 -15.31 24.45
C ALA A 279 -17.19 -14.35 25.17
N PHE A 280 -17.23 -13.09 24.76
CA PHE A 280 -18.08 -12.07 25.37
C PHE A 280 -19.57 -12.35 25.19
N MET A 281 -20.00 -12.79 23.99
CA MET A 281 -21.40 -13.12 23.71
C MET A 281 -21.84 -14.40 24.45
N ASN A 282 -20.94 -15.36 24.62
CA ASN A 282 -21.22 -16.55 25.44
C ASN A 282 -21.46 -16.19 26.91
N ASP A 283 -20.66 -15.27 27.45
CA ASP A 283 -20.80 -14.80 28.84
C ASP A 283 -21.97 -13.81 29.02
N ASN A 284 -22.41 -13.14 27.95
CA ASN A 284 -23.41 -12.06 27.98
C ASN A 284 -24.46 -12.19 26.85
N PRO A 285 -25.28 -13.26 26.83
CA PRO A 285 -26.18 -13.55 25.72
C PRO A 285 -27.30 -12.51 25.51
N GLN A 286 -27.60 -11.72 26.55
CA GLN A 286 -28.58 -10.63 26.52
C GLN A 286 -28.05 -9.34 25.85
N VAL A 287 -26.74 -9.22 25.65
CA VAL A 287 -26.14 -7.99 25.12
C VAL A 287 -26.17 -8.02 23.60
N LYS A 288 -26.75 -6.98 23.00
CA LYS A 288 -26.76 -6.84 21.54
C LYS A 288 -25.37 -6.42 21.06
N VAL A 289 -24.68 -7.34 20.37
CA VAL A 289 -23.35 -7.10 19.81
C VAL A 289 -23.44 -7.00 18.28
N HIS A 290 -22.79 -5.99 17.71
CA HIS A 290 -22.61 -5.83 16.27
C HIS A 290 -21.14 -6.02 15.93
N ILE A 291 -20.83 -6.93 15.00
CA ILE A 291 -19.45 -7.31 14.64
C ILE A 291 -19.20 -6.94 13.18
N GLN A 292 -18.08 -6.28 12.92
CA GLN A 292 -17.63 -6.02 11.55
C GLN A 292 -17.14 -7.33 10.92
N SER A 293 -17.57 -7.66 9.71
CA SER A 293 -17.11 -8.85 8.99
C SER A 293 -16.09 -8.50 7.90
N SER A 294 -15.15 -9.42 7.66
CA SER A 294 -14.21 -9.29 6.55
C SER A 294 -14.95 -9.35 5.22
N GLY A 295 -14.74 -8.36 4.35
CA GLY A 295 -15.34 -8.34 3.02
C GLY A 295 -16.72 -7.67 2.93
N MET A 296 -17.16 -6.91 3.94
CA MET A 296 -18.41 -6.13 3.83
C MET A 296 -18.37 -5.23 2.60
N THR A 297 -19.35 -5.41 1.71
CA THR A 297 -19.60 -4.52 0.57
C THR A 297 -19.95 -3.11 1.06
N HIS A 298 -19.87 -2.12 0.19
CA HIS A 298 -20.24 -0.74 0.54
C HIS A 298 -21.66 -0.67 1.12
N ASP A 299 -22.63 -1.37 0.52
CA ASP A 299 -24.03 -1.43 1.00
C ASP A 299 -24.15 -2.08 2.39
N GLN A 300 -23.36 -3.13 2.66
CA GLN A 300 -23.31 -3.76 3.98
C GLN A 300 -22.69 -2.85 5.05
N ARG A 301 -21.75 -1.97 4.66
CA ARG A 301 -21.17 -0.96 5.57
C ARG A 301 -22.12 0.20 5.85
N THR A 302 -22.96 0.59 4.88
CA THR A 302 -23.95 1.66 5.05
C THR A 302 -25.17 1.21 5.87
N THR A 303 -25.45 -0.10 5.87
CA THR A 303 -26.55 -0.70 6.65
C THR A 303 -26.12 -1.09 8.09
N PHE A 304 -24.81 -1.19 8.34
CA PHE A 304 -24.22 -1.44 9.66
C PHE A 304 -24.32 -0.21 10.56
#